data_AF-A0A2S2NSI7-F1
#
_entry.id   AF-A0A2S2NSI7-F1
#
_cell.length_a   1.000
_cell.length_b   1.000
_cell.length_c   1.000
_cell.angle_alpha   90.00
_cell.angle_beta   90.00
_cell.angle_gamma   90.00
#
_symmetry.space_group_name_H-M   'P 1'
#
loop_
_entity.id
_entity.type
_entity.pdbx_description
1 polymer ?
#
loop_
_entity_poly.entity_id
_entity_poly.type
_entity_poly.pdbx_seq_one_letter_code
_entity_poly.pdbx_strand_id
1 'polypeptide(L)'
;MIVVEPILGCGKSWEFFTEHTEFQHPITNSKVFMFADCPHLLKLIRNRFIDTGFILENKDIVSKYPVTQLLKMSSTEVSSIHQLSEDHLTIRGALRQNFKMTAQLMSRKVGTALCHYLPGVNTKE
;
A
#
# COMPACT_ATOMS: atom_id res chain seq x y z
N MET A 1 -1.42 -18.28 -15.26
CA MET A 1 -0.96 -17.29 -14.27
C MET A 1 -0.72 -18.04 -12.96
N ILE A 2 0.52 -18.47 -12.73
CA ILE A 2 0.89 -19.15 -11.49
C ILE A 2 1.17 -18.03 -10.48
N VAL A 3 0.24 -17.83 -9.55
CA VAL A 3 0.47 -16.96 -8.40
C VAL A 3 1.39 -17.73 -7.47
N VAL A 4 2.68 -17.39 -7.48
CA VAL A 4 3.60 -17.83 -6.44
C VAL A 4 3.54 -16.74 -5.38
N GLU A 5 2.70 -16.92 -4.37
CA GLU A 5 2.97 -16.26 -3.09
C GLU A 5 4.41 -16.63 -2.70
N PRO A 6 5.26 -15.72 -2.21
CA PRO A 6 6.51 -16.13 -1.57
C PRO A 6 6.13 -16.84 -0.28
N ILE A 7 5.76 -18.12 -0.39
CA ILE A 7 5.49 -19.00 0.73
C ILE A 7 6.85 -19.27 1.35
N LEU A 8 7.21 -18.55 2.40
CA LEU A 8 8.39 -18.83 3.25
C LEU A 8 8.37 -20.25 3.86
N GLY A 9 7.33 -21.05 3.60
CA GLY A 9 7.16 -22.43 4.07
C GLY A 9 7.50 -23.52 3.04
N CYS A 10 7.93 -23.20 1.81
CA CYS A 10 8.44 -24.24 0.91
C CYS A 10 9.90 -24.54 1.29
N GLY A 11 10.13 -25.65 2.01
CA GLY A 11 11.40 -26.08 2.61
C GLY A 11 12.51 -26.47 1.63
N LYS A 12 12.68 -25.73 0.53
CA LYS A 12 13.89 -25.73 -0.27
C LYS A 12 14.30 -24.28 -0.48
N SER A 13 15.56 -24.01 -0.18
CA SER A 13 16.27 -22.74 -0.34
C SER A 13 16.21 -22.27 -1.79
N TRP A 14 15.09 -21.64 -2.18
CA TRP A 14 15.07 -20.77 -3.33
C TRP A 14 15.68 -19.46 -2.86
N GLU A 15 16.98 -19.29 -3.12
CA GLU A 15 17.66 -18.02 -2.95
C GLU A 15 17.08 -17.05 -3.99
N PHE A 16 15.95 -16.43 -3.66
CA PHE A 16 15.34 -15.42 -4.51
C PHE A 16 16.16 -14.14 -4.38
N PHE A 17 17.06 -13.92 -5.34
CA PHE A 17 17.72 -12.64 -5.50
C PHE A 17 16.76 -11.66 -6.17
N THR A 18 16.78 -10.40 -5.74
CA THR A 18 16.14 -9.26 -6.46
C THR A 18 16.59 -9.15 -7.93
N GLU A 19 17.66 -9.86 -8.30
CA GLU A 19 18.32 -9.82 -9.60
C GLU A 19 17.78 -10.85 -10.60
N HIS A 20 17.02 -11.87 -10.14
CA HIS A 20 16.53 -12.95 -11.00
C HIS A 20 15.04 -13.26 -10.76
N THR A 21 14.17 -12.71 -11.61
CA THR A 21 12.70 -12.86 -11.54
C THR A 21 12.16 -13.96 -12.47
N GLU A 22 13.04 -14.76 -13.06
CA GLU A 22 12.70 -15.82 -13.99
C GLU A 22 13.41 -17.14 -13.65
N PHE A 23 12.76 -18.26 -13.96
CA PHE A 23 13.37 -19.58 -13.91
C PHE A 23 13.01 -20.41 -15.15
N GLN A 24 13.78 -21.46 -15.42
CA GLN A 24 13.55 -22.34 -16.57
C GLN A 24 12.48 -23.38 -16.26
N HIS A 25 11.50 -23.52 -17.16
CA HIS A 25 10.49 -24.56 -17.06
C HIS A 25 11.15 -25.94 -17.16
N PRO A 26 10.92 -26.87 -16.21
CA PRO A 26 11.72 -28.10 -16.05
C PRO A 26 11.62 -29.09 -17.22
N ILE A 27 10.64 -28.93 -18.10
CA ILE A 27 10.39 -29.86 -19.23
C ILE A 27 10.62 -29.16 -20.57
N THR A 28 10.26 -27.88 -20.69
CA THR A 28 10.25 -27.18 -21.98
C THR A 28 11.40 -26.19 -22.12
N ASN A 29 12.21 -25.98 -21.07
CA ASN A 29 13.26 -24.95 -21.01
C ASN A 29 12.77 -23.56 -21.47
N SER A 30 11.48 -23.29 -21.26
CA SER A 30 10.89 -21.98 -21.51
C SER A 30 11.04 -21.12 -20.26
N LYS A 31 11.28 -19.82 -20.44
CA LYS A 31 11.35 -18.89 -19.31
C LYS A 31 9.99 -18.73 -18.64
N VAL A 32 9.96 -18.89 -17.32
CA VAL A 32 8.80 -18.67 -16.46
C VAL A 32 9.09 -17.46 -15.58
N PHE A 33 8.31 -16.40 -15.76
CA PHE A 33 8.41 -15.18 -14.98
C PHE A 33 7.57 -15.28 -13.70
N MET A 34 8.14 -14.83 -12.60
CA MET A 34 7.46 -14.75 -11.31
C MET A 34 6.98 -13.33 -11.06
N PHE A 35 5.70 -13.19 -10.71
CA PHE A 35 5.11 -11.92 -10.34
C PHE A 35 4.52 -12.05 -8.94
N ALA A 36 4.77 -11.04 -8.11
CA ALA A 36 4.10 -10.92 -6.83
C ALA A 36 2.65 -10.46 -7.03
N ASP A 37 1.77 -10.86 -6.12
CA ASP A 37 0.38 -10.38 -6.07
C ASP A 37 0.35 -8.87 -5.74
N CYS A 38 0.19 -8.04 -6.77
CA CYS A 38 0.16 -6.58 -6.63
C CYS A 38 -0.95 -6.09 -5.69
N PRO A 39 -2.22 -6.54 -5.80
CA PRO A 39 -3.26 -6.24 -4.81
C PRO A 39 -2.86 -6.58 -3.38
N HIS A 40 -2.20 -7.72 -3.15
CA HIS A 40 -1.76 -8.09 -1.80
C HIS A 40 -0.67 -7.14 -1.27
N LEU A 41 0.32 -6.83 -2.10
CA LEU A 41 1.38 -5.88 -1.73
C LEU A 41 0.82 -4.51 -1.36
N LEU A 42 -0.13 -3.99 -2.14
CA LEU A 42 -0.72 -2.68 -1.87
C LEU A 42 -1.46 -2.66 -0.53
N LYS A 43 -2.13 -3.77 -0.16
CA LYS A 43 -2.77 -3.91 1.16
C LYS A 43 -1.75 -3.85 2.29
N LEU A 44 -0.61 -4.52 2.15
CA LEU A 44 0.47 -4.53 3.15
C LEU A 44 1.08 -3.12 3.31
N ILE A 45 1.36 -2.44 2.20
CA ILE A 45 1.87 -1.06 2.20
C ILE A 45 0.90 -0.15 2.97
N ARG A 46 -0.40 -0.25 2.68
CA ARG A 46 -1.43 0.53 3.37
C ARG A 46 -1.53 0.20 4.86
N ASN A 47 -1.43 -1.07 5.26
CA ASN A 47 -1.42 -1.43 6.67
C ASN A 47 -0.22 -0.81 7.39
N ARG A 48 0.97 -0.90 6.77
CA ARG A 48 2.18 -0.28 7.33
C ARG A 48 2.06 1.24 7.44
N PHE A 49 1.52 1.88 6.41
CA PHE A 49 1.26 3.33 6.38
C PHE A 49 0.36 3.77 7.55
N ILE A 50 -0.70 3.02 7.85
CA ILE A 50 -1.65 3.35 8.92
C ILE A 50 -1.09 3.06 10.31
N ASP A 51 -0.37 1.94 10.46
CA ASP A 51 0.10 1.45 11.76
C ASP A 51 1.36 2.21 12.24
N THR A 52 2.35 2.43 11.36
CA THR A 52 3.63 3.06 11.73
C THR A 52 4.03 4.25 10.87
N GLY A 53 3.49 4.37 9.66
CA GLY A 53 4.01 5.26 8.63
C GLY A 53 5.33 4.75 8.03
N PHE A 54 5.97 5.60 7.22
CA PHE A 54 7.28 5.34 6.60
C PHE A 54 8.31 6.34 7.06
N ILE A 55 9.54 5.88 7.27
CA ILE A 55 10.72 6.72 7.48
C ILE A 55 11.50 6.69 6.19
N LEU A 56 11.68 7.86 5.57
CA LEU A 56 12.46 8.04 4.36
C LEU A 56 13.95 8.17 4.70
N GLU A 57 14.82 8.02 3.70
CA GLU A 57 16.28 8.09 3.88
C GLU A 57 16.75 9.43 4.46
N ASN A 58 16.04 10.50 4.13
CA ASN A 58 16.27 11.85 4.65
C ASN A 58 15.74 12.06 6.09
N LYS A 59 15.28 10.99 6.76
CA LYS A 59 14.64 10.98 8.09
C LYS A 59 13.27 11.64 8.14
N ASP A 60 12.70 12.02 6.99
CA ASP A 60 11.32 12.49 6.94
C ASP A 60 10.37 11.33 7.22
N ILE A 61 9.23 11.68 7.84
CA ILE A 61 8.24 10.71 8.23
C ILE A 61 6.98 10.94 7.41
N VAL A 62 6.56 9.89 6.72
CA VAL A 62 5.29 9.85 6.01
C VAL A 62 4.29 9.15 6.91
N SER A 63 3.50 9.93 7.64
CA SER A 63 2.47 9.42 8.55
C SER A 63 1.07 9.57 7.95
N LYS A 64 0.07 8.97 8.60
CA LYS A 64 -1.34 9.17 8.25
C LYS A 64 -1.87 10.57 8.59
N TYR A 65 -1.11 11.36 9.35
CA TYR A 65 -1.56 12.64 9.90
C TYR A 65 -2.08 13.62 8.84
N PRO A 66 -1.38 13.87 7.70
CA PRO A 66 -1.89 14.77 6.67
C PRO A 66 -3.21 14.30 6.08
N VAL A 67 -3.42 12.98 5.98
CA VAL A 67 -4.68 12.40 5.49
C VAL A 67 -5.81 12.61 6.50
N THR A 68 -5.52 12.48 7.80
CA THR A 68 -6.47 12.79 8.87
C THR A 68 -6.88 14.26 8.85
N GLN A 69 -5.93 15.18 8.66
CA GLN A 69 -6.22 16.62 8.57
C GLN A 69 -7.03 16.95 7.31
N LEU A 70 -6.69 16.31 6.19
CA LEU A 70 -7.41 16.43 4.93
C LEU A 70 -8.88 16.01 5.07
N LEU A 71 -9.16 14.93 5.81
CA LEU A 71 -10.52 14.49 6.13
C LEU A 71 -11.30 15.54 6.93
N LYS A 72 -10.67 16.15 7.95
CA LYS A 72 -11.31 17.20 8.76
C LYS A 72 -11.64 18.45 7.94
N MET A 73 -10.76 18.83 7.02
CA MET A 73 -10.98 19.99 6.14
C MET A 73 -12.05 19.75 5.07
N SER A 74 -12.26 18.50 4.67
CA SER A 74 -13.15 18.12 3.57
C SER A 74 -14.56 17.71 4.02
N SER A 75 -14.96 18.08 5.24
CA SER A 75 -16.29 17.84 5.83
C SER A 75 -17.44 18.65 5.18
N THR A 76 -17.20 19.44 4.14
CA THR A 76 -18.23 20.24 3.44
C THR A 76 -18.95 19.44 2.34
N GLU A 77 -20.19 19.81 2.01
CA GLU A 77 -21.10 19.09 1.08
C GLU A 77 -20.51 18.80 -0.32
N VAL A 78 -19.56 19.61 -0.80
CA VAL A 78 -18.81 19.36 -2.03
C VAL A 78 -17.34 19.11 -1.69
N SER A 79 -17.01 17.84 -1.49
CA SER A 79 -15.66 17.38 -1.15
C SER A 79 -15.01 16.70 -2.36
N SER A 80 -13.80 17.15 -2.72
CA SER A 80 -12.95 16.50 -3.73
C SER A 80 -12.58 15.04 -3.38
N ILE A 81 -12.88 14.60 -2.16
CA ILE A 81 -12.39 13.39 -1.51
C ILE A 81 -13.52 12.60 -0.82
N HIS A 82 -14.75 12.69 -1.34
CA HIS A 82 -15.96 11.98 -0.86
C HIS A 82 -15.81 10.46 -0.64
N GLN A 83 -14.76 9.85 -1.20
CA GLN A 83 -14.51 8.42 -1.18
C GLN A 83 -13.75 7.97 0.07
N LEU A 84 -13.15 8.92 0.80
CA LEU A 84 -12.47 8.68 2.05
C LEU A 84 -13.44 8.89 3.21
N SER A 85 -13.28 8.04 4.22
CA SER A 85 -13.98 8.11 5.50
C SER A 85 -12.98 7.80 6.62
N GLU A 86 -13.36 8.05 7.88
CA GLU A 86 -12.53 7.68 9.03
C GLU A 86 -12.20 6.17 9.07
N ASP A 87 -13.08 5.33 8.50
CA ASP A 87 -12.85 3.88 8.38
C ASP A 87 -11.62 3.55 7.53
N HIS A 88 -11.22 4.43 6.60
CA HIS A 88 -10.02 4.23 5.78
C HIS A 88 -8.72 4.40 6.58
N LEU A 89 -8.79 5.08 7.73
CA LEU A 89 -7.65 5.31 8.63
C LEU A 89 -7.72 4.43 9.90
N THR A 90 -8.91 3.93 10.25
CA THR A 90 -9.15 3.12 11.46
C THR A 90 -9.48 1.67 11.08
N ILE A 91 -8.58 1.02 10.36
CA ILE A 91 -8.83 -0.32 9.81
C ILE A 91 -8.53 -1.41 10.85
N ARG A 92 -9.52 -2.23 11.17
CA ARG A 92 -9.40 -3.35 12.13
C ARG A 92 -9.95 -4.67 11.55
N GLY A 93 -9.41 -5.78 12.02
CA GLY A 93 -9.90 -7.13 11.69
C GLY A 93 -9.95 -7.42 10.19
N ALA A 94 -11.09 -7.96 9.73
CA ALA A 94 -11.31 -8.37 8.34
C ALA A 94 -11.16 -7.23 7.32
N LEU A 95 -11.36 -5.97 7.73
CA LEU A 95 -11.22 -4.81 6.83
C LEU A 95 -9.77 -4.60 6.35
N ARG A 96 -8.77 -5.14 7.06
CA ARG A 96 -7.37 -5.15 6.60
C ARG A 96 -7.16 -5.95 5.32
N GLN A 97 -8.08 -6.84 4.96
CA GLN A 97 -8.05 -7.57 3.69
C GLN A 97 -8.81 -6.87 2.56
N ASN A 98 -9.50 -5.77 2.84
CA ASN A 98 -10.29 -5.04 1.84
C ASN A 98 -9.38 -4.23 0.90
N PHE A 99 -9.25 -4.70 -0.34
CA PHE A 99 -8.49 -4.04 -1.39
C PHE A 99 -9.13 -2.74 -1.87
N LYS A 100 -10.47 -2.66 -1.91
CA LYS A 100 -11.18 -1.46 -2.37
C LYS A 100 -10.82 -0.22 -1.55
N MET A 101 -10.84 -0.36 -0.22
CA MET A 101 -10.44 0.72 0.70
C MET A 101 -8.97 1.13 0.52
N THR A 102 -8.11 0.16 0.20
CA THR A 102 -6.69 0.41 -0.10
C THR A 102 -6.54 1.28 -1.35
N ALA A 103 -7.21 0.90 -2.44
CA ALA A 103 -7.15 1.61 -3.70
C ALA A 103 -7.74 3.02 -3.60
N GLN A 104 -8.82 3.19 -2.82
CA GLN A 104 -9.43 4.50 -2.57
C GLN A 104 -8.47 5.43 -1.80
N LEU A 105 -7.82 4.91 -0.76
CA LEU A 105 -6.83 5.64 0.05
C LEU A 105 -5.62 6.05 -0.77
N MET A 106 -5.05 5.14 -1.55
CA MET A 106 -3.85 5.36 -2.36
C MET A 106 -4.15 5.86 -3.78
N SER A 107 -5.29 6.52 -3.98
CA SER A 107 -5.68 7.00 -5.30
C SER A 107 -5.05 8.36 -5.65
N ARG A 108 -4.94 8.62 -6.95
CA ARG A 108 -4.46 9.90 -7.50
C ARG A 108 -5.23 11.11 -6.96
N LYS A 109 -6.54 10.98 -6.73
CA LYS A 109 -7.38 12.06 -6.21
C LYS A 109 -6.93 12.52 -4.83
N VAL A 110 -6.62 11.57 -3.94
CA VAL A 110 -6.13 11.86 -2.58
C VAL A 110 -4.75 12.53 -2.64
N GLY A 111 -3.83 12.00 -3.47
CA GLY A 111 -2.52 12.62 -3.65
C GLY A 111 -2.58 14.05 -4.20
N THR A 112 -3.47 14.30 -5.16
CA THR A 112 -3.69 15.64 -5.73
C THR A 112 -4.25 16.59 -4.68
N ALA A 113 -5.21 16.14 -3.87
CA ALA A 113 -5.78 16.93 -2.78
C ALA A 113 -4.73 17.25 -1.70
N LEU A 114 -3.88 16.28 -1.31
CA LEU A 114 -2.78 16.52 -0.37
C LEU A 114 -1.81 17.60 -0.87
N CYS A 115 -1.42 17.53 -2.16
CA CYS A 115 -0.52 18.52 -2.76
C CYS A 115 -1.16 19.91 -2.84
N HIS A 116 -2.47 19.98 -3.08
CA HIS A 116 -3.19 21.24 -3.24
C HIS A 116 -3.48 21.93 -1.91
N TYR A 117 -3.96 21.18 -0.91
CA TYR A 117 -4.40 21.75 0.37
C TYR A 117 -3.30 21.83 1.43
N LEU A 118 -2.19 21.11 1.25
CA LEU A 118 -1.08 21.00 2.20
C LEU A 118 -1.56 20.90 3.67
N PRO A 119 -2.40 19.89 3.98
CA PRO A 119 -3.09 19.81 5.25
C PRO A 119 -2.14 19.34 6.36
N GLY A 120 -1.50 20.29 7.04
CA GLY A 120 -0.65 20.05 8.21
C GLY A 120 0.76 19.55 7.89
N VAL A 121 1.65 19.68 8.89
CA VAL A 121 3.03 19.19 8.83
C VAL A 121 3.07 17.75 9.34
N ASN A 122 3.93 16.90 8.78
CA ASN A 122 4.15 15.55 9.28
C ASN A 122 4.73 15.59 10.71
N THR A 123 3.86 15.55 11.71
CA THR A 123 4.25 15.40 13.10
C THR A 123 4.23 13.92 13.49
N LYS A 124 5.23 13.50 14.28
CA LYS A 124 5.15 12.26 15.06
C LYS A 124 4.07 12.49 16.12
N GLU A 125 2.93 11.79 16.01
CA GLU A 125 2.06 11.57 17.18
C GLU A 125 2.73 10.59 18.13
#